data_AF-A0A9E3CE41-F1
#
_entry.id   AF-A0A9E3CE41-F1
#
_cell.length_a   1.000
_cell.length_b   1.000
_cell.length_c   1.000
_cell.angle_alpha   90.00
_cell.angle_beta   90.00
_cell.angle_gamma   90.00
#
_symmetry.space_group_name_H-M   'P 1'
#
loop_
_entity.id
_entity.type
_entity.pdbx_description
1 polymer ?
#
loop_
_entity_poly.entity_id
_entity_poly.type
_entity_poly.pdbx_seq_one_letter_code
_entity_poly.pdbx_strand_id
1 'polypeptide(L)'
;MSQDLVFEAPRRGKPPRHLADLDVAERRTAVVDAGEPAYRADQLSRHYFGRTTTDPAQMTNLPAASRERVVTALLPPLLTEVRSLECDRGLTRKTLWRLHDGALVESVVMRYPNRVTMCISSQAGCGMACPFCATGQAGLTRNLSTAEIVDQIVQGGHGDVDNIVFMGMGEPLANYAAVTRALRRITEPAPAGLGIGQRHVTVSTVGLVPAIDKLIGEDLQVTLALSLHAPDDELRDTLVPVNTRWKVAEVLDAAWRYAAATKRRISIEYALIRDINDQA
;
A
#
# COMPACT_ATOMS: atom_id res chain seq x y z
N MET A 1 28.81 16.46 -11.45
CA MET A 1 28.74 15.10 -10.88
C MET A 1 28.56 14.16 -12.06
N SER A 2 29.57 13.35 -12.37
CA SER A 2 29.48 12.33 -13.44
C SER A 2 28.46 11.30 -12.99
N GLN A 3 27.36 11.13 -13.72
CA GLN A 3 26.48 9.99 -13.53
C GLN A 3 27.14 8.83 -14.26
N ASP A 4 27.74 7.91 -13.50
CA ASP A 4 28.30 6.69 -14.08
C ASP A 4 27.16 5.87 -14.68
N LEU A 5 27.28 5.56 -15.98
CA LEU A 5 26.33 4.73 -16.70
C LEU A 5 26.43 3.30 -16.15
N VAL A 6 25.40 2.87 -15.44
CA VAL A 6 25.28 1.49 -14.94
C VAL A 6 24.78 0.60 -16.08
N PHE A 7 25.67 -0.18 -16.68
CA PHE A 7 25.37 -1.06 -17.82
C PHE A 7 24.76 -2.42 -17.42
N GLU A 8 24.90 -2.82 -16.15
CA GLU A 8 24.22 -3.98 -15.59
C GLU A 8 23.15 -3.54 -14.59
N ALA A 9 21.88 -3.67 -14.98
CA ALA A 9 20.79 -3.48 -14.03
C ALA A 9 20.97 -4.50 -12.90
N PRO A 10 21.06 -4.08 -11.61
CA PRO A 10 21.13 -5.03 -10.52
C PRO A 10 19.93 -5.97 -10.63
N ARG A 11 20.19 -7.29 -10.68
CA ARG A 11 19.16 -8.32 -10.73
C ARG A 11 18.37 -8.29 -9.42
N ARG A 12 17.31 -7.47 -9.40
CA ARG A 12 16.41 -7.39 -8.26
C ARG A 12 15.54 -8.64 -8.26
N GLY A 13 15.83 -9.56 -7.34
CA GLY A 13 15.05 -10.77 -7.14
C GLY A 13 13.60 -10.42 -6.79
N LYS A 14 12.66 -11.30 -7.12
CA LYS A 14 11.28 -11.16 -6.64
C LYS A 14 11.26 -11.21 -5.11
N PRO A 15 10.35 -10.47 -4.44
CA PRO A 15 10.14 -10.63 -3.01
C PRO A 15 9.91 -12.10 -2.65
N PRO A 16 10.36 -12.56 -1.47
CA PRO A 16 10.09 -13.91 -1.04
C PRO A 16 8.57 -14.11 -0.95
N ARG A 17 8.10 -15.29 -1.38
CA ARG A 17 6.67 -15.61 -1.36
C ARG A 17 6.15 -15.57 0.07
N HIS A 18 5.08 -14.82 0.30
CA HIS A 18 4.50 -14.66 1.61
C HIS A 18 3.01 -15.04 1.60
N LEU A 19 2.47 -15.48 2.75
CA LEU A 19 1.06 -15.91 2.89
C LEU A 19 0.06 -14.82 2.46
N ALA A 20 0.40 -13.55 2.69
CA ALA A 20 -0.41 -12.40 2.28
C ALA A 20 -0.47 -12.19 0.76
N ASP A 21 0.49 -12.73 0.01
CA ASP A 21 0.45 -12.77 -1.46
C ASP A 21 -0.50 -13.84 -1.99
N LEU A 22 -1.23 -14.57 -1.16
CA LEU A 22 -2.03 -15.73 -1.56
C LEU A 22 -3.51 -15.54 -1.20
N ASP A 23 -4.39 -16.09 -2.02
CA ASP A 23 -5.80 -16.31 -1.66
C ASP A 23 -5.99 -17.50 -0.72
N VAL A 24 -7.22 -17.66 -0.21
CA VAL A 24 -7.52 -18.70 0.78
C VAL A 24 -7.23 -20.11 0.27
N ALA A 25 -7.46 -20.38 -1.02
CA ALA A 25 -7.18 -21.68 -1.63
C ALA A 25 -5.66 -21.87 -1.80
N GLU A 26 -4.97 -20.86 -2.32
CA GLU A 26 -3.52 -20.87 -2.48
C GLU A 26 -2.77 -21.02 -1.15
N ARG A 27 -3.30 -20.44 -0.06
CA ARG A 27 -2.74 -20.62 1.30
C ARG A 27 -2.89 -22.05 1.80
N ARG A 28 -4.02 -22.71 1.53
CA ARG A 28 -4.21 -24.13 1.86
C ARG A 28 -3.17 -24.99 1.16
N THR A 29 -2.95 -24.75 -0.13
CA THR A 29 -1.90 -25.43 -0.90
C THR A 29 -0.51 -25.16 -0.33
N ALA A 30 -0.18 -23.89 -0.05
CA ALA A 30 1.15 -23.51 0.47
C ALA A 30 1.46 -24.14 1.84
N VAL A 31 0.46 -24.29 2.70
CA VAL A 31 0.61 -25.00 3.99
C VAL A 31 0.81 -26.49 3.80
N VAL A 32 0.12 -27.11 2.83
CA VAL A 32 0.35 -28.51 2.45
C VAL A 32 1.77 -28.72 1.90
N ASP A 33 2.25 -27.82 1.04
CA ASP A 33 3.61 -27.84 0.52
C ASP A 33 4.66 -27.67 1.64
N ALA A 34 4.30 -26.94 2.70
CA ALA A 34 5.08 -26.81 3.92
C ALA A 34 4.92 -28.02 4.88
N GLY A 35 4.33 -29.13 4.44
CA GLY A 35 4.23 -30.37 5.21
C GLY A 35 3.20 -30.32 6.34
N GLU A 36 2.17 -29.50 6.20
CA GLU A 36 1.10 -29.37 7.19
C GLU A 36 -0.30 -29.63 6.63
N PRO A 37 -1.26 -30.09 7.45
CA PRO A 37 -2.64 -30.23 7.00
C PRO A 37 -3.23 -28.90 6.51
N ALA A 38 -3.97 -28.93 5.39
CA ALA A 38 -4.55 -27.75 4.75
C ALA A 38 -5.36 -26.84 5.70
N TYR A 39 -6.03 -27.39 6.71
CA TYR A 39 -6.81 -26.62 7.67
C TYR A 39 -5.95 -25.65 8.50
N ARG A 40 -4.65 -25.88 8.63
CA ARG A 40 -3.73 -24.99 9.37
C ARG A 40 -3.50 -23.65 8.67
N ALA A 41 -3.85 -23.53 7.39
CA ALA A 41 -3.87 -22.25 6.71
C ALA A 41 -4.79 -21.24 7.39
N ASP A 42 -5.94 -21.68 7.92
CA ASP A 42 -6.83 -20.81 8.69
C ASP A 42 -6.16 -20.39 10.01
N GLN A 43 -5.53 -21.30 10.74
CA GLN A 43 -4.83 -21.00 11.99
C GLN A 43 -3.72 -19.98 11.79
N LEU A 44 -2.84 -20.20 10.81
CA LEU A 44 -1.75 -19.29 10.47
C LEU A 44 -2.27 -17.93 10.02
N SER A 45 -3.31 -17.92 9.17
CA SER A 45 -3.92 -16.67 8.69
C SER A 45 -4.58 -15.88 9.83
N ARG A 46 -5.20 -16.53 10.81
CA ARG A 46 -5.78 -15.83 11.99
C ARG A 46 -4.71 -15.19 12.87
N HIS A 47 -3.53 -15.81 12.98
CA HIS A 47 -2.41 -15.18 13.69
C HIS A 47 -1.87 -13.98 12.93
N TYR A 48 -1.63 -14.15 11.63
CA TYR A 48 -1.09 -13.07 10.81
C TYR A 48 -2.07 -11.90 10.66
N PHE A 49 -3.31 -12.14 10.21
CA PHE A 49 -4.26 -11.07 9.95
C PHE A 49 -5.07 -10.65 11.17
N GLY A 50 -5.46 -11.60 12.03
CA GLY A 50 -6.35 -11.31 13.15
C GLY A 50 -5.64 -10.88 14.42
N ARG A 51 -4.37 -11.30 14.60
CA ARG A 51 -3.54 -10.96 15.78
C ARG A 51 -2.30 -10.16 15.43
N THR A 52 -2.11 -9.84 14.14
CA THR A 52 -0.98 -9.06 13.63
C THR A 52 0.36 -9.54 14.19
N THR A 53 0.59 -10.87 14.20
CA THR A 53 1.81 -11.48 14.71
C THR A 53 2.45 -12.40 13.69
N THR A 54 3.78 -12.34 13.61
CA THR A 54 4.64 -13.27 12.86
C THR A 54 5.52 -14.08 13.79
N ASP A 55 5.34 -13.98 15.12
CA ASP A 55 6.11 -14.71 16.11
C ASP A 55 5.59 -16.16 16.26
N PRO A 56 6.37 -17.19 15.86
CA PRO A 56 5.95 -18.58 16.01
C PRO A 56 5.59 -18.95 17.45
N ALA A 57 6.24 -18.35 18.46
CA ALA A 57 6.00 -18.66 19.86
C ALA A 57 4.56 -18.32 20.30
N GLN A 58 3.97 -17.27 19.70
CA GLN A 58 2.60 -16.83 19.95
C GLN A 58 1.54 -17.68 19.23
N MET A 59 1.96 -18.49 18.26
CA MET A 59 1.07 -19.34 17.46
C MET A 59 0.84 -20.72 18.09
N THR A 60 0.37 -20.75 19.34
CA THR A 60 0.32 -21.97 20.18
C THR A 60 -0.67 -23.05 19.72
N ASN A 61 -1.60 -22.71 18.82
CA ASN A 61 -2.49 -23.70 18.18
C ASN A 61 -1.87 -24.38 16.94
N LEU A 62 -0.65 -23.99 16.56
CA LEU A 62 0.24 -24.75 15.70
C LEU A 62 1.15 -25.64 16.59
N PRO A 63 1.45 -26.89 16.19
CA PRO A 63 2.31 -27.77 16.96
C PRO A 63 3.70 -27.22 17.15
N ALA A 64 4.23 -27.43 18.35
CA ALA A 64 5.57 -26.99 18.72
C ALA A 64 6.67 -27.53 17.79
N ALA A 65 6.51 -28.77 17.30
CA ALA A 65 7.49 -29.44 16.45
C ALA A 65 7.66 -28.83 15.05
N SER A 66 6.70 -28.03 14.57
CA SER A 66 6.66 -27.57 13.19
C SER A 66 6.37 -26.08 13.00
N ARG A 67 5.82 -25.39 14.02
CA ARG A 67 5.42 -23.97 13.93
C ARG A 67 6.53 -23.05 13.42
N GLU A 68 7.76 -23.20 13.90
CA GLU A 68 8.87 -22.34 13.49
C GLU A 68 9.22 -22.50 12.01
N ARG A 69 9.27 -23.74 11.54
CA ARG A 69 9.53 -24.08 10.13
C ARG A 69 8.42 -23.55 9.21
N VAL A 70 7.16 -23.72 9.62
CA VAL A 70 5.99 -23.28 8.84
C VAL A 70 5.91 -21.76 8.77
N VAL A 71 6.13 -21.07 9.88
CA VAL A 71 6.16 -19.61 9.94
C VAL A 71 7.32 -19.06 9.11
N THR A 72 8.53 -19.62 9.23
CA THR A 72 9.67 -19.21 8.41
C THR A 72 9.41 -19.40 6.91
N ALA A 73 8.72 -20.48 6.53
CA ALA A 73 8.44 -20.78 5.12
C ALA A 73 7.33 -19.90 4.52
N LEU A 74 6.32 -19.50 5.30
CA LEU A 74 5.12 -18.84 4.80
C LEU A 74 4.98 -17.38 5.22
N LEU A 75 5.68 -16.97 6.27
CA LEU A 75 5.76 -15.61 6.78
C LEU A 75 7.22 -15.14 6.87
N PRO A 76 8.03 -15.26 5.80
CA PRO A 76 9.40 -14.75 5.82
C PRO A 76 9.38 -13.22 6.05
N PRO A 77 10.34 -12.66 6.82
CA PRO A 77 10.40 -11.21 7.02
C PRO A 77 10.49 -10.45 5.69
N LEU A 78 9.55 -9.52 5.46
CA LEU A 78 9.52 -8.67 4.27
C LEU A 78 10.09 -7.28 4.53
N LEU A 79 9.89 -6.78 5.74
CA LEU A 79 10.27 -5.45 6.17
C LEU A 79 11.25 -5.53 7.34
N THR A 80 12.39 -4.85 7.23
CA THR A 80 13.30 -4.60 8.35
C THR A 80 13.17 -3.14 8.78
N GLU A 81 12.80 -2.87 10.02
CA GLU A 81 12.83 -1.51 10.56
C GLU A 81 14.29 -1.00 10.58
N VAL A 82 14.55 0.10 9.87
CA VAL A 82 15.87 0.75 9.85
C VAL A 82 15.91 1.89 10.86
N ARG A 83 14.83 2.66 10.92
CA ARG A 83 14.72 3.85 11.76
C ARG A 83 13.26 4.17 11.99
N SER A 84 12.93 4.63 13.19
CA SER A 84 11.66 5.25 13.50
C SER A 84 11.88 6.67 14.05
N LEU A 85 10.98 7.58 13.70
CA LEU A 85 10.90 8.94 14.20
C LEU A 85 9.49 9.23 14.69
N GLU A 86 9.38 9.98 15.77
CA GLU A 86 8.11 10.35 16.38
C GLU A 86 7.99 11.86 16.55
N CYS A 87 6.78 12.38 16.42
CA CYS A 87 6.43 13.75 16.76
C CYS A 87 5.06 13.81 17.45
N ASP A 88 4.59 15.01 17.78
CA ASP A 88 3.27 15.24 18.39
C ASP A 88 3.04 14.46 19.69
N ARG A 89 4.08 14.35 20.53
CA ARG A 89 4.07 13.55 21.77
C ARG A 89 3.78 12.06 21.51
N GLY A 90 4.32 11.52 20.42
CA GLY A 90 4.17 10.11 20.04
C GLY A 90 2.87 9.79 19.29
N LEU A 91 2.04 10.81 18.99
CA LEU A 91 0.82 10.61 18.20
C LEU A 91 1.10 10.37 16.72
N THR A 92 2.24 10.82 16.22
CA THR A 92 2.67 10.57 14.84
C THR A 92 4.00 9.82 14.87
N ARG A 93 4.04 8.63 14.27
CA ARG A 93 5.25 7.80 14.14
C ARG A 93 5.50 7.49 12.67
N LYS A 94 6.68 7.84 12.17
CA LYS A 94 7.16 7.51 10.83
C LYS A 94 8.24 6.45 10.93
N THR A 95 8.06 5.36 10.19
CA THR A 95 9.00 4.23 10.15
C THR A 95 9.61 4.09 8.75
N LEU A 96 10.93 3.95 8.71
CA LEU A 96 11.70 3.62 7.51
C LEU A 96 11.94 2.11 7.48
N TRP A 97 11.45 1.46 6.43
CA TRP A 97 11.58 0.03 6.19
C TRP A 97 12.58 -0.24 5.10
N ARG A 98 13.41 -1.28 5.31
CA ARG A 98 14.23 -1.89 4.27
C ARG A 98 13.59 -3.17 3.79
N LEU A 99 13.42 -3.28 2.48
CA LEU A 99 12.89 -4.44 1.79
C LEU A 99 13.99 -5.47 1.50
N HIS A 100 13.61 -6.65 1.02
CA HIS A 100 14.54 -7.77 0.76
C HIS A 100 15.67 -7.43 -0.22
N ASP A 101 15.44 -6.51 -1.15
CA ASP A 101 16.38 -6.05 -2.17
C ASP A 101 17.12 -4.76 -1.78
N GLY A 102 17.00 -4.32 -0.52
CA GLY A 102 17.64 -3.13 0.00
C GLY A 102 16.92 -1.82 -0.33
N ALA A 103 15.85 -1.86 -1.12
CA ALA A 103 15.00 -0.70 -1.35
C ALA A 103 14.39 -0.20 -0.03
N LEU A 104 14.16 1.10 0.06
CA LEU A 104 13.60 1.75 1.24
C LEU A 104 12.18 2.25 0.96
N VAL A 105 11.28 2.02 1.91
CA VAL A 105 9.92 2.57 1.91
C VAL A 105 9.55 3.11 3.27
N GLU A 106 8.56 3.99 3.32
CA GLU A 106 8.09 4.60 4.55
C GLU A 106 6.63 4.25 4.83
N SER A 107 6.30 4.13 6.11
CA SER A 107 4.93 4.14 6.58
C SER A 107 4.78 5.12 7.74
N VAL A 108 3.60 5.71 7.89
CA VAL A 108 3.34 6.68 8.97
C VAL A 108 2.05 6.32 9.69
N VAL A 109 2.12 6.15 11.01
CA VAL A 109 0.94 6.03 11.87
C VAL A 109 0.64 7.38 12.49
N MET A 110 -0.61 7.81 12.40
CA MET A 110 -1.13 9.07 12.94
C MET A 110 -2.34 8.77 13.83
N ARG A 111 -2.26 9.18 15.09
CA ARG A 111 -3.29 8.96 16.12
C ARG A 111 -4.07 10.25 16.34
N TYR A 112 -5.36 10.20 16.06
CA TYR A 112 -6.32 11.28 16.30
C TYR A 112 -7.31 10.86 17.39
N PRO A 113 -8.06 11.80 18.02
CA PRO A 113 -8.98 11.48 19.11
C PRO A 113 -9.98 10.35 18.82
N ASN A 114 -10.42 10.20 17.56
CA ASN A 114 -11.47 9.25 17.16
C ASN A 114 -11.02 8.23 16.11
N ARG A 115 -9.72 8.19 15.76
CA ARG A 115 -9.21 7.24 14.77
C ARG A 115 -7.69 7.12 14.81
N VAL A 116 -7.19 5.95 14.43
CA VAL A 116 -5.79 5.77 14.02
C VAL A 116 -5.73 5.59 12.51
N THR A 117 -4.92 6.40 11.84
CA THR A 117 -4.73 6.35 10.38
C THR A 117 -3.30 5.94 10.06
N MET A 118 -3.15 4.95 9.19
CA MET A 118 -1.85 4.55 8.67
C MET A 118 -1.72 4.93 7.18
N CYS A 119 -0.66 5.68 6.89
CA CYS A 119 -0.21 5.98 5.55
C CYS A 119 0.79 4.91 5.10
N ILE A 120 0.48 4.24 3.99
CA ILE A 120 1.27 3.13 3.46
C ILE A 120 1.77 3.40 2.04
N SER A 121 2.91 2.81 1.71
CA SER A 121 3.53 2.87 0.39
C SER A 121 3.02 1.75 -0.51
N SER A 122 2.90 2.03 -1.81
CA SER A 122 2.51 1.08 -2.86
C SER A 122 3.66 0.73 -3.80
N GLN A 123 4.69 1.56 -3.85
CA GLN A 123 5.91 1.37 -4.64
C GLN A 123 7.12 1.84 -3.84
N ALA A 124 8.31 1.35 -4.20
CA ALA A 124 9.58 1.96 -3.79
C ALA A 124 9.93 3.03 -4.81
N GLY A 125 9.80 4.30 -4.43
CA GLY A 125 9.87 5.44 -5.35
C GLY A 125 8.55 5.65 -6.09
N CYS A 126 8.53 6.55 -7.08
CA CYS A 126 7.33 6.83 -7.87
C CYS A 126 7.71 7.29 -9.28
N GLY A 127 7.03 6.74 -10.30
CA GLY A 127 7.27 7.06 -11.71
C GLY A 127 6.48 8.26 -12.24
N MET A 128 5.66 8.92 -11.40
CA MET A 128 4.79 10.02 -11.84
C MET A 128 5.51 11.38 -11.97
N ALA A 129 6.72 11.49 -11.39
CA ALA A 129 7.60 12.66 -11.52
C ALA A 129 6.98 14.02 -11.15
N CYS A 130 5.99 14.06 -10.26
CA CYS A 130 5.45 15.33 -9.74
C CYS A 130 6.58 16.12 -9.04
N PRO A 131 6.94 17.34 -9.50
CA PRO A 131 8.15 18.03 -9.05
C PRO A 131 8.09 18.50 -7.60
N PHE A 132 6.90 18.69 -7.03
CA PHE A 132 6.75 19.03 -5.60
C PHE A 132 6.88 17.81 -4.68
N CYS A 133 6.96 16.59 -5.23
CA CYS A 133 7.01 15.34 -4.48
C CYS A 133 8.44 14.77 -4.48
N ALA A 134 9.05 14.67 -3.29
CA ALA A 134 10.38 14.07 -3.14
C ALA A 134 10.46 12.63 -3.69
N THR A 135 9.39 11.84 -3.53
CA THR A 135 9.32 10.48 -4.08
C THR A 135 9.27 10.47 -5.62
N GLY A 136 8.59 11.45 -6.22
CA GLY A 136 8.56 11.62 -7.68
C GLY A 136 9.93 11.98 -8.25
N GLN A 137 10.68 12.83 -7.54
CA GLN A 137 12.05 13.22 -7.94
C GLN A 137 13.05 12.06 -7.83
N ALA A 138 12.86 11.14 -6.87
CA ALA A 138 13.71 9.96 -6.71
C ALA A 138 13.53 8.91 -7.83
N GLY A 139 12.47 9.03 -8.64
CA GLY A 139 12.10 8.07 -9.67
C GLY A 139 11.56 6.75 -9.11
N LEU A 140 11.21 5.83 -10.00
CA LEU A 140 10.68 4.51 -9.64
C LEU A 140 11.80 3.47 -9.50
N THR A 141 11.87 2.83 -8.34
CA THR A 141 12.74 1.66 -8.12
C THR A 141 12.01 0.39 -8.53
N ARG A 142 10.83 0.12 -7.96
CA ARG A 142 9.95 -1.02 -8.30
C ARG A 142 8.58 -0.91 -7.64
N ASN A 143 7.67 -1.76 -8.08
CA ASN A 143 6.42 -2.06 -7.38
C ASN A 143 6.66 -2.91 -6.12
N LEU A 144 5.81 -2.72 -5.11
CA LEU A 144 5.73 -3.61 -3.95
C LEU A 144 4.83 -4.82 -4.26
N SER A 145 5.11 -5.96 -3.65
CA SER A 145 4.18 -7.10 -3.65
C SER A 145 2.94 -6.81 -2.81
N THR A 146 1.91 -7.64 -2.94
CA THR A 146 0.72 -7.55 -2.08
C THR A 146 1.12 -7.69 -0.62
N ALA A 147 2.01 -8.63 -0.30
CA ALA A 147 2.46 -8.84 1.05
C ALA A 147 3.30 -7.68 1.57
N GLU A 148 4.22 -7.09 0.81
CA GLU A 148 4.98 -5.90 1.26
C GLU A 148 4.07 -4.70 1.56
N ILE A 149 2.95 -4.56 0.86
CA ILE A 149 1.94 -3.53 1.15
C ILE A 149 1.22 -3.83 2.47
N VAL A 150 0.74 -5.07 2.64
CA VAL A 150 -0.02 -5.48 3.83
C VAL A 150 0.86 -5.54 5.09
N ASP A 151 2.11 -5.97 4.95
CA ASP A 151 3.03 -6.16 6.07
C ASP A 151 3.44 -4.84 6.71
N GLN A 152 3.34 -3.71 5.98
CA GLN A 152 3.45 -2.38 6.58
C GLN A 152 2.41 -2.21 7.69
N ILE A 153 1.18 -2.67 7.48
CA ILE A 153 0.08 -2.56 8.45
C ILE A 153 0.29 -3.53 9.61
N VAL A 154 0.69 -4.77 9.32
CA VAL A 154 0.91 -5.80 10.35
C VAL A 154 2.06 -5.42 11.27
N GLN A 155 3.20 -4.98 10.72
CA GLN A 155 4.40 -4.66 11.49
C GLN A 155 4.36 -3.25 12.08
N GLY A 156 3.88 -2.26 11.33
CA GLY A 156 3.92 -0.86 11.72
C GLY A 156 2.65 -0.35 12.41
N GLY A 157 1.51 -1.01 12.23
CA GLY A 157 0.24 -0.60 12.81
C GLY A 157 0.04 -1.02 14.27
N HIS A 158 0.82 -1.96 14.77
CA HIS A 158 0.73 -2.45 16.17
C HIS A 158 -0.69 -2.85 16.63
N GLY A 159 -1.54 -3.27 15.69
CA GLY A 159 -2.88 -3.80 15.97
C GLY A 159 -3.96 -2.75 16.30
N ASP A 160 -3.68 -1.45 16.18
CA ASP A 160 -4.62 -0.39 16.57
C ASP A 160 -5.04 0.56 15.44
N VAL A 161 -4.77 0.18 14.19
CA VAL A 161 -5.09 0.99 13.01
C VAL A 161 -6.52 0.76 12.53
N ASP A 162 -7.30 1.84 12.45
CA ASP A 162 -8.69 1.81 11.99
C ASP A 162 -8.87 2.29 10.54
N ASN A 163 -7.93 3.10 10.03
CA ASN A 163 -7.99 3.71 8.71
C ASN A 163 -6.67 3.55 7.94
N ILE A 164 -6.77 3.29 6.64
CA ILE A 164 -5.63 3.13 5.73
C ILE A 164 -5.71 4.16 4.62
N VAL A 165 -4.61 4.84 4.34
CA VAL A 165 -4.48 5.73 3.19
C VAL A 165 -3.28 5.30 2.33
N PHE A 166 -3.53 5.04 1.05
CA PHE A 166 -2.49 4.81 0.04
C PHE A 166 -1.96 6.17 -0.43
N MET A 167 -1.27 6.88 0.48
CA MET A 167 -0.69 8.21 0.26
C MET A 167 0.80 8.25 0.64
N GLY A 168 1.43 7.07 0.79
CA GLY A 168 2.86 6.93 1.00
C GLY A 168 3.62 7.02 -0.33
N MET A 169 4.68 6.25 -0.45
CA MET A 169 5.49 6.24 -1.67
C MET A 169 4.78 5.47 -2.80
N GLY A 170 4.76 6.05 -3.99
CA GLY A 170 4.25 5.43 -5.22
C GLY A 170 2.88 5.90 -5.68
N GLU A 171 2.54 5.55 -6.91
CA GLU A 171 1.21 5.69 -7.50
C GLU A 171 0.47 4.35 -7.39
N PRO A 172 -0.55 4.23 -6.51
CA PRO A 172 -1.23 2.96 -6.24
C PRO A 172 -1.83 2.32 -7.50
N LEU A 173 -2.43 3.13 -8.39
CA LEU A 173 -3.06 2.59 -9.60
C LEU A 173 -2.05 2.15 -10.66
N ALA A 174 -0.78 2.57 -10.57
CA ALA A 174 0.32 2.03 -11.37
C ALA A 174 0.81 0.66 -10.86
N ASN A 175 0.52 0.32 -9.60
CA ASN A 175 0.73 -1.02 -9.02
C ASN A 175 -0.60 -1.78 -8.86
N TYR A 176 -1.49 -1.66 -9.86
CA TYR A 176 -2.89 -2.07 -9.79
C TYR A 176 -3.11 -3.47 -9.21
N ALA A 177 -2.46 -4.50 -9.79
CA ALA A 177 -2.73 -5.88 -9.40
C ALA A 177 -2.36 -6.16 -7.93
N ALA A 178 -1.22 -5.65 -7.46
CA ALA A 178 -0.80 -5.85 -6.09
C ALA A 178 -1.67 -5.05 -5.11
N VAL A 179 -2.01 -3.81 -5.47
CA VAL A 179 -2.86 -2.92 -4.67
C VAL A 179 -4.28 -3.48 -4.54
N THR A 180 -4.94 -3.89 -5.62
CA THR A 180 -6.30 -4.46 -5.53
C THR A 180 -6.32 -5.72 -4.66
N ARG A 181 -5.32 -6.58 -4.76
CA ARG A 181 -5.21 -7.75 -3.87
C ARG A 181 -4.97 -7.31 -2.43
N ALA A 182 -4.14 -6.30 -2.19
CA ALA A 182 -3.92 -5.74 -0.86
C ALA A 182 -5.20 -5.13 -0.29
N LEU A 183 -6.02 -4.43 -1.08
CA LEU A 183 -7.32 -3.91 -0.65
C LEU A 183 -8.24 -5.03 -0.16
N ARG A 184 -8.28 -6.17 -0.85
CA ARG A 184 -9.03 -7.35 -0.38
C ARG A 184 -8.45 -7.90 0.93
N ARG A 185 -7.12 -8.01 1.05
CA ARG A 185 -6.44 -8.44 2.30
C ARG A 185 -6.62 -7.46 3.46
N ILE A 186 -6.78 -6.18 3.20
CA ILE A 186 -7.04 -5.17 4.22
C ILE A 186 -8.49 -5.27 4.69
N THR A 187 -9.42 -5.53 3.77
CA THR A 187 -10.84 -5.32 4.03
C THR A 187 -11.64 -6.58 4.35
N GLU A 188 -11.20 -7.74 3.87
CA GLU A 188 -11.82 -9.02 4.22
C GLU A 188 -11.54 -9.35 5.71
N PRO A 189 -12.51 -9.92 6.45
CA PRO A 189 -12.28 -10.31 7.84
C PRO A 189 -11.33 -11.50 7.96
N ALA A 190 -10.69 -11.64 9.12
CA ALA A 190 -9.88 -12.81 9.41
C ALA A 190 -10.74 -14.09 9.30
N PRO A 191 -10.26 -15.15 8.63
CA PRO A 191 -8.87 -15.42 8.22
C PRO A 191 -8.46 -14.85 6.85
N ALA A 192 -9.37 -14.27 6.07
CA ALA A 192 -9.07 -13.86 4.70
C ALA A 192 -8.22 -12.58 4.62
N GLY A 193 -8.42 -11.66 5.56
CA GLY A 193 -7.71 -10.39 5.69
C GLY A 193 -7.80 -9.76 7.09
N LEU A 194 -7.44 -8.49 7.19
CA LEU A 194 -7.34 -7.69 8.43
C LEU A 194 -8.70 -7.22 8.98
N GLY A 195 -9.76 -7.22 8.17
CA GLY A 195 -11.10 -6.84 8.58
C GLY A 195 -11.34 -5.32 8.75
N ILE A 196 -10.50 -4.47 8.16
CA ILE A 196 -10.70 -3.02 8.18
C ILE A 196 -11.87 -2.67 7.25
N GLY A 197 -12.89 -1.99 7.75
CA GLY A 197 -14.05 -1.61 6.94
C GLY A 197 -13.64 -0.84 5.68
N GLN A 198 -14.15 -1.23 4.50
CA GLN A 198 -13.73 -0.65 3.21
C GLN A 198 -13.82 0.89 3.16
N ARG A 199 -14.77 1.47 3.89
CA ARG A 199 -15.00 2.91 3.98
C ARG A 199 -13.87 3.68 4.69
N HIS A 200 -13.04 2.96 5.44
CA HIS A 200 -11.87 3.47 6.16
C HIS A 200 -10.59 3.32 5.34
N VAL A 201 -10.69 2.82 4.11
CA VAL A 201 -9.56 2.70 3.19
C VAL A 201 -9.70 3.74 2.08
N THR A 202 -8.67 4.54 1.89
CA THR A 202 -8.60 5.55 0.84
C THR A 202 -7.48 5.22 -0.14
N VAL A 203 -7.80 5.15 -1.43
CA VAL A 203 -6.83 5.01 -2.52
C VAL A 203 -6.63 6.37 -3.17
N SER A 204 -5.42 6.91 -3.09
CA SER A 204 -5.06 8.13 -3.81
C SER A 204 -4.52 7.81 -5.20
N THR A 205 -4.71 8.71 -6.16
CA THR A 205 -4.13 8.62 -7.50
C THR A 205 -3.87 10.00 -8.10
N VAL A 206 -2.83 10.12 -8.92
CA VAL A 206 -2.58 11.30 -9.77
C VAL A 206 -3.48 11.37 -11.03
N GLY A 207 -4.36 10.40 -11.23
CA GLY A 207 -5.38 10.46 -12.30
C GLY A 207 -5.14 9.50 -13.46
N LEU A 208 -4.84 8.23 -13.19
CA LEU A 208 -4.72 7.20 -14.22
C LEU A 208 -6.13 6.77 -14.67
N VAL A 209 -6.72 7.50 -15.63
CA VAL A 209 -8.13 7.34 -16.04
C VAL A 209 -8.53 5.88 -16.31
N PRO A 210 -7.81 5.08 -17.12
CA PRO A 210 -8.18 3.69 -17.37
C PRO A 210 -8.15 2.81 -16.11
N ALA A 211 -7.28 3.14 -15.15
CA ALA A 211 -7.15 2.39 -13.91
C ALA A 211 -8.24 2.77 -12.90
N ILE A 212 -8.68 4.04 -12.88
CA ILE A 212 -9.87 4.47 -12.12
C ILE A 212 -11.10 3.70 -12.62
N ASP A 213 -11.27 3.61 -13.95
CA ASP A 213 -12.37 2.86 -14.56
C ASP A 213 -12.32 1.38 -14.25
N LYS A 214 -11.12 0.79 -14.27
CA LYS A 214 -10.92 -0.59 -13.88
C LYS A 214 -11.30 -0.83 -12.41
N LEU A 215 -10.98 0.12 -11.52
CA LEU A 215 -11.30 0.04 -10.09
C LEU A 215 -12.81 0.00 -9.83
N ILE A 216 -13.62 0.64 -10.68
CA ILE A 216 -15.09 0.53 -10.62
C ILE A 216 -15.54 -0.93 -10.74
N GLY A 217 -14.88 -1.70 -11.60
CA GLY A 217 -15.19 -3.12 -11.83
C GLY A 217 -14.77 -4.06 -10.71
N GLU A 218 -14.04 -3.59 -9.69
CA GLU A 218 -13.58 -4.44 -8.57
C GLU A 218 -14.66 -4.67 -7.50
N ASP A 219 -15.78 -3.95 -7.58
CA ASP A 219 -16.87 -3.95 -6.59
C ASP A 219 -16.36 -3.63 -5.16
N LEU A 220 -15.48 -2.63 -5.07
CA LEU A 220 -14.93 -2.13 -3.80
C LEU A 220 -15.55 -0.78 -3.44
N GLN A 221 -15.88 -0.60 -2.16
CA GLN A 221 -16.44 0.62 -1.58
C GLN A 221 -15.38 1.52 -0.92
N VAL A 222 -14.13 1.44 -1.38
CA VAL A 222 -13.04 2.30 -0.90
C VAL A 222 -13.27 3.74 -1.30
N THR A 223 -12.71 4.68 -0.55
CA THR A 223 -12.74 6.10 -0.91
C THR A 223 -11.66 6.37 -1.96
N LEU A 224 -12.01 7.07 -3.05
CA LEU A 224 -11.04 7.55 -4.03
C LEU A 224 -10.62 8.98 -3.65
N ALA A 225 -9.32 9.21 -3.56
CA ALA A 225 -8.73 10.55 -3.48
C ALA A 225 -8.02 10.86 -4.79
N LEU A 226 -8.29 12.04 -5.35
CA LEU A 226 -7.68 12.51 -6.59
C LEU A 226 -6.70 13.64 -6.29
N SER A 227 -5.41 13.40 -6.55
CA SER A 227 -4.35 14.39 -6.54
C SER A 227 -4.45 15.31 -7.77
N LEU A 228 -5.25 16.38 -7.62
CA LEU A 228 -5.56 17.30 -8.71
C LEU A 228 -4.51 18.41 -8.85
N HIS A 229 -4.32 19.19 -7.78
CA HIS A 229 -3.26 20.21 -7.60
C HIS A 229 -3.22 21.40 -8.57
N ALA A 230 -4.09 21.45 -9.59
CA ALA A 230 -4.27 22.63 -10.44
C ALA A 230 -5.66 22.59 -11.09
N PRO A 231 -6.30 23.76 -11.33
CA PRO A 231 -7.64 23.83 -11.92
C PRO A 231 -7.63 23.75 -13.45
N ASP A 232 -6.52 24.08 -14.10
CA ASP A 232 -6.35 24.10 -15.57
C ASP A 232 -5.21 23.17 -16.02
N ASP A 233 -5.23 22.82 -17.31
CA ASP A 233 -4.27 21.89 -17.89
C ASP A 233 -2.86 22.45 -18.03
N GLU A 234 -2.72 23.76 -18.26
CA GLU A 234 -1.43 24.39 -18.48
C GLU A 234 -0.57 24.28 -17.22
N LEU A 235 -1.14 24.67 -16.07
CA LEU A 235 -0.46 24.54 -14.80
C LEU A 235 -0.33 23.07 -14.40
N ARG A 236 -1.36 22.24 -14.60
CA ARG A 236 -1.32 20.83 -14.20
C ARG A 236 -0.29 20.03 -14.98
N ASP A 237 -0.04 20.35 -16.26
CA ASP A 237 1.03 19.72 -17.06
C ASP A 237 2.41 19.89 -16.39
N THR A 238 2.63 21.00 -15.66
CA THR A 238 3.89 21.26 -14.94
C THR A 238 3.96 20.59 -13.56
N LEU A 239 2.84 20.55 -12.83
CA LEU A 239 2.79 20.03 -11.45
C LEU A 239 2.55 18.51 -11.39
N VAL A 240 1.81 17.96 -12.34
CA VAL A 240 1.43 16.55 -12.38
C VAL A 240 1.63 16.06 -13.82
N PRO A 241 2.86 15.67 -14.22
CA PRO A 241 3.21 15.42 -15.63
C PRO A 241 2.31 14.42 -16.38
N VAL A 242 1.64 13.51 -15.67
CA VAL A 242 0.65 12.59 -16.23
C VAL A 242 -0.54 13.32 -16.89
N ASN A 243 -0.75 14.61 -16.59
CA ASN A 243 -1.80 15.43 -17.19
C ASN A 243 -1.63 15.61 -18.72
N THR A 244 -0.41 15.48 -19.21
CA THR A 244 -0.13 15.44 -20.66
C THR A 244 -0.78 14.24 -21.35
N ARG A 245 -1.14 13.20 -20.58
CA ARG A 245 -1.82 12.00 -21.06
C ARG A 245 -3.33 12.02 -20.83
N TRP A 246 -3.78 12.51 -19.69
CA TRP A 246 -5.20 12.65 -19.33
C TRP A 246 -5.44 14.02 -18.72
N LYS A 247 -6.20 14.85 -19.44
CA LYS A 247 -6.43 16.24 -19.07
C LYS A 247 -7.37 16.36 -17.86
N VAL A 248 -7.38 17.52 -17.22
CA VAL A 248 -8.14 17.79 -15.98
C VAL A 248 -9.59 17.33 -16.11
N ALA A 249 -10.27 17.71 -17.20
CA ALA A 249 -11.65 17.32 -17.44
C ALA A 249 -11.84 15.80 -17.51
N GLU A 250 -10.97 15.09 -18.23
CA GLU A 250 -11.04 13.62 -18.36
C GLU A 250 -10.84 12.91 -17.01
N VAL A 251 -9.91 13.42 -16.20
CA VAL A 251 -9.62 12.87 -14.87
C VAL A 251 -10.79 13.13 -13.90
N LEU A 252 -11.37 14.32 -13.94
CA LEU A 252 -12.58 14.65 -13.17
C LEU A 252 -13.78 13.82 -13.61
N ASP A 253 -13.96 13.57 -14.90
CA ASP A 253 -15.02 12.71 -15.43
C ASP A 253 -14.84 11.26 -14.98
N ALA A 254 -13.61 10.74 -14.96
CA ALA A 254 -13.30 9.41 -14.43
C ALA A 254 -13.62 9.31 -12.93
N ALA A 255 -13.23 10.34 -12.16
CA ALA A 255 -13.62 10.45 -10.76
C ALA A 255 -15.15 10.46 -10.62
N TRP A 256 -15.88 11.30 -11.35
CA TRP A 256 -17.33 11.33 -11.29
C TRP A 256 -17.99 9.99 -11.63
N ARG A 257 -17.49 9.26 -12.63
CA ARG A 257 -17.94 7.90 -12.92
C ARG A 257 -17.71 6.94 -11.76
N TYR A 258 -16.56 7.04 -11.09
CA TYR A 258 -16.29 6.27 -9.88
C TYR A 258 -17.29 6.58 -8.75
N ALA A 259 -17.54 7.85 -8.47
CA ALA A 259 -18.53 8.27 -7.47
C ALA A 259 -19.94 7.78 -7.82
N ALA A 260 -20.34 7.91 -9.09
CA ALA A 260 -21.65 7.50 -9.57
C ALA A 260 -21.87 5.99 -9.47
N ALA A 261 -20.85 5.18 -9.77
CA ALA A 261 -20.94 3.73 -9.71
C ALA A 261 -20.90 3.21 -8.27
N THR A 262 -19.97 3.71 -7.45
CA THR A 262 -19.74 3.19 -6.09
C THR A 262 -20.63 3.85 -5.03
N LYS A 263 -21.29 4.97 -5.37
CA LYS A 263 -22.02 5.86 -4.45
C LYS A 263 -21.13 6.39 -3.32
N ARG A 264 -19.81 6.40 -3.53
CA ARG A 264 -18.81 6.92 -2.58
C ARG A 264 -18.49 8.37 -2.90
N ARG A 265 -18.22 9.14 -1.84
CA ARG A 265 -17.61 10.47 -1.98
C ARG A 265 -16.19 10.33 -2.53
N ILE A 266 -15.79 11.33 -3.30
CA ILE A 266 -14.41 11.52 -3.75
C ILE A 266 -13.80 12.68 -2.98
N SER A 267 -12.53 12.53 -2.62
CA SER A 267 -11.71 13.60 -2.07
C SER A 267 -10.85 14.21 -3.17
N ILE A 268 -10.79 15.53 -3.23
CA ILE A 268 -9.85 16.24 -4.10
C ILE A 268 -8.69 16.68 -3.21
N GLU A 269 -7.49 16.21 -3.53
CA GLU A 269 -6.26 16.62 -2.87
C GLU A 269 -5.65 17.78 -3.65
N TYR A 270 -5.38 18.88 -2.96
CA TYR A 270 -4.84 20.10 -3.54
C TYR A 270 -3.71 20.63 -2.67
N ALA A 271 -2.46 20.39 -3.08
CA ALA A 271 -1.29 20.93 -2.42
C ALA A 271 -1.19 22.41 -2.75
N LEU A 272 -1.25 23.27 -1.73
CA LEU A 272 -1.08 24.71 -1.90
C LEU A 272 0.42 25.04 -1.93
N ILE A 273 0.85 25.60 -3.05
CA ILE A 273 2.24 25.97 -3.33
C ILE A 273 2.25 27.46 -3.59
N ARG A 274 3.02 28.16 -2.73
CA ARG A 274 3.10 29.62 -2.72
C ARG A 274 3.42 30.19 -4.09
N ASP A 275 2.62 31.15 -4.51
CA ASP A 275 2.75 31.92 -5.75
C ASP A 275 2.63 31.05 -7.03
N ILE A 276 2.16 29.80 -6.91
CA ILE A 276 2.01 28.86 -8.03
C ILE A 276 0.55 28.51 -8.25
N ASN A 277 -0.13 28.02 -7.20
CA ASN A 277 -1.50 27.50 -7.33
C ASN A 277 -2.39 27.85 -6.14
N ASP A 278 -1.97 28.83 -5.32
CA ASP A 278 -2.62 29.29 -4.09
C ASP A 278 -3.22 30.70 -4.21
N GLN A 279 -3.51 31.14 -5.44
CA GLN A 279 -4.15 32.43 -5.69
C GLN A 279 -5.57 32.47 -5.09
N ALA A 280 -6.00 33.67 -4.65
CA ALA A 280 -7.27 33.92 -3.95
C ALA A 280 -8.51 33.88 -4.85
#